data_AF-A0A926E876-F1
#
_entry.id   AF-A0A926E876-F1
#
_cell.length_a   1.000
_cell.length_b   1.000
_cell.length_c   1.000
_cell.angle_alpha   90.00
_cell.angle_beta   90.00
_cell.angle_gamma   90.00
#
_symmetry.space_group_name_H-M   'P 1'
#
loop_
_entity.id
_entity.type
_entity.pdbx_description
1 polymer ?
#
loop_
_entity_poly.entity_id
_entity_poly.type
_entity_poly.pdbx_seq_one_letter_code
_entity_poly.pdbx_strand_id
1 'polypeptide(L)'
;MIILSMFTSMVFYVFTIITCTVAATLYVRFSVKREGSLYKTISVLLLSFLAYTIMEMFVTFFTELHITKPLFYTLTTLSDVAYFFIAASWLAAIVTISGNPYIIRIKGFCIYTAIYGITVDVLNLMAKFSPSVLGLTQKKTSEILLYINCTFDITLILIGIFFIFYGIFKMKGERQRKWVLLFSSFLVIYMIYITNWDIISCLDEVPNQILFSSFDPAHIFYAAMCILTLYMVSRKNEFRANYYMPEILGITGEETLESVGRKYKLTSRELELLSIACSGLSNPDIAKKLYISKSTVKQHLSHIYKKLNVKNRYELIKKIKL
;
A
#
# COMPACT_ATOMS: atom_id res chain seq x y z
N MET A 1 -18.60 30.19 -17.79
CA MET A 1 -18.80 28.87 -17.15
C MET A 1 -17.54 28.01 -17.24
N ILE A 2 -16.98 27.79 -18.43
CA ILE A 2 -15.73 27.02 -18.63
C ILE A 2 -14.56 27.59 -17.83
N ILE A 3 -14.28 28.91 -17.92
CA ILE A 3 -13.18 29.55 -17.18
C ILE A 3 -13.34 29.41 -15.65
N LEU A 4 -14.57 29.51 -15.14
CA LEU A 4 -14.85 29.37 -13.71
C LEU A 4 -14.66 27.92 -13.24
N SER A 5 -15.06 26.95 -14.05
CA SER A 5 -14.81 25.51 -13.87
C SER A 5 -13.32 25.19 -13.85
N MET A 6 -12.57 25.65 -14.87
CA MET A 6 -11.11 25.48 -14.94
C MET A 6 -10.43 26.06 -13.69
N PHE A 7 -10.87 27.26 -13.26
CA PHE A 7 -10.35 27.91 -12.07
C PHE A 7 -10.66 27.12 -10.79
N THR A 8 -11.86 26.53 -10.67
CA THR A 8 -12.20 25.70 -9.51
C THR A 8 -11.40 24.40 -9.48
N SER A 9 -11.30 23.69 -10.60
CA SER A 9 -10.42 22.51 -10.74
C SER A 9 -8.99 22.86 -10.31
N MET A 10 -8.44 23.94 -10.87
CA MET A 10 -7.07 24.38 -10.61
C MET A 10 -6.81 24.69 -9.14
N VAL A 11 -7.74 25.34 -8.44
CA VAL A 11 -7.63 25.61 -7.00
C VAL A 11 -7.54 24.31 -6.19
N PHE A 12 -8.36 23.30 -6.51
CA PHE A 12 -8.31 22.00 -5.85
C PHE A 12 -7.05 21.20 -6.20
N TYR A 13 -6.58 21.28 -7.44
CA TYR A 13 -5.30 20.69 -7.82
C TYR A 13 -4.13 21.32 -7.06
N VAL A 14 -4.08 22.64 -6.98
CA VAL A 14 -3.07 23.38 -6.21
C VAL A 14 -3.14 22.99 -4.73
N PHE A 15 -4.34 22.88 -4.16
CA PHE A 15 -4.50 22.43 -2.77
C PHE A 15 -4.00 20.99 -2.57
N THR A 16 -4.34 20.06 -3.47
CA THR A 16 -3.87 18.67 -3.39
C THR A 16 -2.36 18.59 -3.57
N ILE A 17 -1.76 19.39 -4.46
CA ILE A 17 -0.30 19.48 -4.61
C ILE A 17 0.35 20.04 -3.36
N ILE A 18 -0.18 21.11 -2.77
CA ILE A 18 0.37 21.68 -1.54
C ILE A 18 0.33 20.63 -0.43
N THR A 19 -0.82 19.98 -0.23
CA THR A 19 -0.96 18.95 0.81
C THR A 19 -0.02 17.77 0.55
N CYS A 20 0.06 17.26 -0.68
CA CYS A 20 0.94 16.15 -1.04
C CYS A 20 2.44 16.54 -1.02
N THR A 21 2.79 17.79 -1.35
CA THR A 21 4.17 18.31 -1.32
C THR A 21 4.63 18.48 0.12
N VAL A 22 3.82 19.13 0.96
CA VAL A 22 4.03 19.18 2.41
C VAL A 22 4.15 17.77 2.96
N ALA A 23 3.32 16.84 2.47
CA ALA A 23 3.40 15.44 2.86
C ALA A 23 4.75 14.79 2.53
N ALA A 24 5.20 14.91 1.28
CA ALA A 24 6.49 14.37 0.86
C ALA A 24 7.68 15.05 1.55
N THR A 25 7.64 16.36 1.78
CA THR A 25 8.70 17.09 2.50
C THR A 25 8.79 16.66 3.96
N LEU A 26 7.66 16.59 4.67
CA LEU A 26 7.62 16.05 6.03
C LEU A 26 8.10 14.60 6.04
N TYR A 27 7.68 13.80 5.06
CA TYR A 27 8.14 12.44 4.89
C TYR A 27 9.67 12.33 4.73
N VAL A 28 10.30 13.05 3.81
CA VAL A 28 11.76 13.03 3.59
C VAL A 28 12.48 13.43 4.88
N ARG A 29 12.00 14.48 5.56
CA ARG A 29 12.58 14.94 6.82
C ARG A 29 12.48 13.89 7.93
N PHE A 30 11.40 13.10 7.96
CA PHE A 30 11.18 12.06 8.98
C PHE A 30 11.72 10.67 8.60
N SER A 31 11.98 10.40 7.31
CA SER A 31 12.40 9.10 6.79
C SER A 31 13.89 8.84 6.98
N VAL A 32 14.71 9.88 6.89
CA VAL A 32 16.19 9.83 7.05
C VAL A 32 16.62 9.27 8.41
N LYS A 33 15.73 9.20 9.41
CA LYS A 33 16.04 8.71 10.78
C LYS A 33 15.30 7.45 11.24
N ARG A 34 14.49 6.77 10.41
CA ARG A 34 13.57 5.70 10.90
C ARG A 34 13.70 4.35 10.17
N GLU A 35 13.95 3.29 10.94
CA GLU A 35 13.96 1.89 10.48
C GLU A 35 12.62 1.19 10.86
N GLY A 36 11.94 0.54 9.88
CA GLY A 36 10.71 -0.25 10.09
C GLY A 36 9.93 -0.54 8.79
N SER A 37 9.34 -1.74 8.64
CA SER A 37 8.62 -2.15 7.42
C SER A 37 7.34 -1.34 7.18
N LEU A 38 6.52 -1.12 8.21
CA LEU A 38 5.30 -0.32 8.12
C LEU A 38 5.57 1.11 7.66
N TYR A 39 6.61 1.73 8.23
CA TYR A 39 7.03 3.07 7.83
C TYR A 39 7.31 3.11 6.33
N LYS A 40 8.15 2.20 5.83
CA LYS A 40 8.47 2.09 4.39
C LYS A 40 7.20 1.94 3.55
N THR A 41 6.28 1.08 3.94
CA THR A 41 5.08 0.82 3.13
C THR A 41 4.13 2.01 3.08
N ILE A 42 3.86 2.66 4.22
CA ILE A 42 3.02 3.88 4.26
C ILE A 42 3.66 5.03 3.48
N SER A 43 5.00 5.06 3.48
CA SER A 43 5.76 6.06 2.73
C SER A 43 5.66 5.88 1.23
N VAL A 44 5.76 4.63 0.77
CA VAL A 44 5.55 4.30 -0.65
C VAL A 44 4.12 4.67 -1.04
N LEU A 45 3.13 4.35 -0.20
CA LEU A 45 1.73 4.73 -0.47
C LEU A 45 1.54 6.24 -0.60
N LEU A 46 2.12 7.02 0.31
CA LEU A 46 2.05 8.48 0.25
C LEU A 46 2.69 9.04 -1.03
N LEU A 47 3.88 8.53 -1.39
CA LEU A 47 4.57 8.93 -2.62
C LEU A 47 3.79 8.54 -3.87
N SER A 48 3.12 7.38 -3.87
CA SER A 48 2.27 6.95 -4.98
C SER A 48 1.06 7.88 -5.17
N PHE A 49 0.38 8.28 -4.09
CA PHE A 49 -0.72 9.25 -4.18
C PHE A 49 -0.24 10.62 -4.69
N LEU A 50 0.90 11.11 -4.21
CA LEU A 50 1.49 12.36 -4.68
C LEU A 50 1.80 12.28 -6.19
N ALA A 51 2.48 11.22 -6.62
CA ALA A 51 2.87 11.05 -8.02
C ALA A 51 1.64 11.03 -8.94
N TYR A 52 0.63 10.24 -8.59
CA TYR A 52 -0.61 10.17 -9.36
C TYR A 52 -1.35 11.51 -9.42
N THR A 53 -1.50 12.20 -8.29
CA THR A 53 -2.16 13.51 -8.26
C THR A 53 -1.47 14.53 -9.17
N ILE A 54 -0.14 14.55 -9.17
CA ILE A 54 0.63 15.43 -10.05
C ILE A 54 0.37 15.07 -11.52
N MET A 55 0.38 13.78 -11.86
CA MET A 55 0.13 13.32 -13.24
C MET A 55 -1.29 13.66 -13.71
N GLU A 56 -2.31 13.38 -12.90
CA GLU A 56 -3.71 13.72 -13.21
C GLU A 56 -3.92 15.22 -13.45
N MET A 57 -3.25 16.07 -12.67
CA MET A 57 -3.28 17.52 -12.92
C MET A 57 -2.71 17.84 -14.30
N PHE A 58 -1.56 17.27 -14.65
CA PHE A 58 -0.96 17.52 -15.96
C PHE A 58 -1.87 17.01 -17.08
N VAL A 59 -2.40 15.79 -16.98
CA VAL A 59 -3.34 15.24 -17.97
C VAL A 59 -4.52 16.19 -18.16
N THR A 60 -5.15 16.64 -17.07
CA THR A 60 -6.31 17.54 -17.12
C THR A 60 -5.95 18.89 -17.73
N PHE A 61 -4.88 19.52 -17.25
CA PHE A 61 -4.40 20.82 -17.76
C PHE A 61 -4.09 20.78 -19.26
N PHE A 62 -3.40 19.73 -19.73
CA PHE A 62 -3.06 19.59 -21.14
C PHE A 62 -4.26 19.20 -22.01
N THR A 63 -5.27 18.53 -21.44
CA THR A 63 -6.55 18.26 -22.11
C THR A 63 -7.28 19.57 -22.43
N GLU A 64 -7.34 20.48 -21.46
CA GLU A 64 -8.03 21.77 -21.63
C GLU A 64 -7.31 22.72 -22.60
N LEU A 65 -5.99 22.58 -22.76
CA LEU A 65 -5.20 23.41 -23.68
C LEU A 65 -5.20 22.90 -25.14
N HIS A 66 -5.87 21.80 -25.46
CA HIS A 66 -5.93 21.20 -26.80
C HIS A 66 -4.54 20.98 -27.46
N ILE A 67 -3.51 20.65 -26.66
CA ILE A 67 -2.12 20.46 -27.13
C ILE A 67 -1.97 19.15 -27.94
N THR A 68 -0.88 19.04 -28.71
CA THR A 68 -0.57 17.94 -29.65
C THR A 68 -0.80 16.54 -29.06
N LYS A 69 -1.46 15.68 -29.84
CA LYS A 69 -1.87 14.31 -29.47
C LYS A 69 -0.78 13.44 -28.81
N PRO A 70 0.52 13.46 -29.24
CA PRO A 70 1.54 12.59 -28.66
C PRO A 70 1.89 12.90 -27.20
N LEU A 71 1.94 14.18 -26.82
CA LEU A 71 2.25 14.59 -25.45
C LEU A 71 1.12 14.20 -24.50
N PHE A 72 -0.12 14.46 -24.93
CA PHE A 72 -1.31 14.06 -24.18
C PHE A 72 -1.31 12.56 -23.87
N TYR A 73 -1.08 11.70 -24.88
CA TYR A 73 -1.05 10.25 -24.66
C TYR A 73 0.09 9.80 -23.74
N THR A 74 1.26 10.41 -23.86
CA THR A 74 2.39 10.11 -22.97
C THR A 74 2.02 10.42 -21.52
N LEU A 75 1.37 11.56 -21.27
CA LEU A 75 0.91 11.95 -19.93
C LEU A 75 -0.18 11.03 -19.40
N THR A 76 -1.15 10.63 -20.22
CA THR A 76 -2.19 9.67 -19.80
C THR A 76 -1.58 8.34 -19.38
N THR A 77 -0.68 7.77 -20.19
CA THR A 77 0.01 6.52 -19.84
C THR A 77 0.86 6.65 -18.57
N LEU A 78 1.51 7.80 -18.35
CA LEU A 78 2.23 8.08 -17.11
C LEU A 78 1.29 8.12 -15.89
N SER A 79 0.07 8.65 -16.06
CA SER A 79 -0.96 8.65 -15.02
C SER A 79 -1.44 7.23 -14.70
N ASP A 80 -1.72 6.42 -15.73
CA ASP A 80 -2.14 5.01 -15.60
C ASP A 80 -1.08 4.20 -14.83
N VAL A 81 0.20 4.38 -15.17
CA VAL A 81 1.32 3.76 -14.45
C VAL A 81 1.33 4.19 -12.98
N ALA A 82 1.13 5.48 -12.69
CA ALA A 82 1.08 5.98 -11.32
C ALA A 82 -0.12 5.40 -10.53
N TYR A 83 -1.27 5.19 -11.17
CA TYR A 83 -2.42 4.52 -10.57
C TYR A 83 -2.10 3.08 -10.16
N PHE A 84 -1.36 2.32 -10.98
CA PHE A 84 -0.96 0.95 -10.61
C PHE A 84 -0.04 0.93 -9.38
N PHE A 85 0.83 1.93 -9.23
CA PHE A 85 1.63 2.09 -8.02
C PHE A 85 0.78 2.38 -6.78
N ILE A 86 -0.31 3.16 -6.91
CA ILE A 86 -1.29 3.34 -5.82
C ILE A 86 -1.88 1.99 -5.42
N ALA A 87 -2.43 1.22 -6.36
CA ALA A 87 -3.07 -0.06 -6.06
C ALA A 87 -2.11 -1.02 -5.30
N ALA A 88 -0.88 -1.16 -5.80
CA ALA A 88 0.14 -2.03 -5.18
C ALA A 88 0.57 -1.54 -3.79
N SER A 89 0.86 -0.25 -3.66
CA SER A 89 1.33 0.34 -2.39
C SER A 89 0.23 0.39 -1.33
N TRP A 90 -1.02 0.56 -1.74
CA TRP A 90 -2.18 0.58 -0.85
C TRP A 90 -2.40 -0.79 -0.24
N LEU A 91 -2.43 -1.82 -1.08
CA LEU A 91 -2.58 -3.18 -0.58
C LEU A 91 -1.42 -3.58 0.32
N ALA A 92 -0.19 -3.20 -0.06
CA ALA A 92 0.98 -3.41 0.78
C ALA A 92 0.80 -2.74 2.15
N ALA A 93 0.26 -1.51 2.20
CA ALA A 93 0.01 -0.80 3.44
C ALA A 93 -0.99 -1.55 4.32
N ILE A 94 -2.13 -1.98 3.77
CA ILE A 94 -3.15 -2.76 4.50
C ILE A 94 -2.54 -4.05 5.06
N VAL A 95 -1.82 -4.82 4.24
CA VAL A 95 -1.12 -6.05 4.66
C VAL A 95 -0.13 -5.77 5.78
N THR A 96 0.64 -4.67 5.67
CA THR A 96 1.66 -4.35 6.68
C THR A 96 1.02 -3.87 7.99
N ILE A 97 -0.06 -3.06 7.94
CA ILE A 97 -0.82 -2.63 9.11
C ILE A 97 -1.45 -3.84 9.82
N SER A 98 -1.93 -4.83 9.04
CA SER A 98 -2.54 -6.06 9.58
C SER A 98 -1.60 -6.90 10.44
N GLY A 99 -0.28 -6.67 10.33
CA GLY A 99 0.75 -7.40 11.07
C GLY A 99 1.00 -8.83 10.59
N ASN A 100 0.30 -9.29 9.54
CA ASN A 100 0.46 -10.63 9.00
C ASN A 100 0.81 -10.56 7.50
N PRO A 101 2.11 -10.60 7.15
CA PRO A 101 2.56 -10.47 5.76
C PRO A 101 2.25 -11.70 4.90
N TYR A 102 1.71 -12.78 5.48
CA TYR A 102 1.38 -14.01 4.76
C TYR A 102 -0.07 -14.09 4.29
N ILE A 103 -0.92 -13.12 4.69
CA ILE A 103 -2.32 -13.05 4.23
C ILE A 103 -2.37 -12.92 2.70
N ILE A 104 -1.60 -11.97 2.16
CA ILE A 104 -1.43 -11.78 0.72
C ILE A 104 0.05 -11.64 0.42
N ARG A 105 0.55 -12.42 -0.55
CA ARG A 105 1.92 -12.29 -1.03
C ARG A 105 2.04 -11.05 -1.92
N ILE A 106 2.46 -9.93 -1.32
CA ILE A 106 2.61 -8.62 -2.02
C ILE A 106 3.40 -8.75 -3.33
N LYS A 107 4.47 -9.56 -3.37
CA LYS A 107 5.25 -9.78 -4.60
C LYS A 107 4.41 -10.33 -5.75
N GLY A 108 3.53 -11.29 -5.46
CA GLY A 108 2.63 -11.86 -6.47
C GLY A 108 1.59 -10.84 -6.93
N PHE A 109 1.08 -10.03 -6.00
CA PHE A 109 0.16 -8.94 -6.33
C PHE A 109 0.80 -7.88 -7.23
N CYS A 110 2.04 -7.47 -6.96
CA CYS A 110 2.78 -6.53 -7.82
C CYS A 110 2.98 -7.05 -9.25
N ILE A 111 3.20 -8.37 -9.40
CA ILE A 111 3.29 -9.01 -10.73
C ILE A 111 1.92 -8.95 -11.42
N TYR A 112 0.84 -9.29 -10.70
CA TYR A 112 -0.52 -9.21 -11.22
C TYR A 112 -0.88 -7.79 -11.69
N THR A 113 -0.62 -6.76 -10.88
CA THR A 113 -0.87 -5.36 -11.24
C THR A 113 -0.03 -4.92 -12.45
N ALA A 114 1.21 -5.39 -12.57
CA ALA A 114 2.07 -5.07 -13.71
C ALA A 114 1.58 -5.73 -15.01
N ILE A 115 1.16 -7.00 -14.96
CA ILE A 115 0.60 -7.69 -16.13
C ILE A 115 -0.69 -7.00 -16.58
N TYR A 116 -1.57 -6.69 -15.63
CA TYR A 116 -2.79 -5.93 -15.90
C TYR A 116 -2.47 -4.59 -16.59
N GLY A 117 -1.58 -3.79 -15.98
CA GLY A 117 -1.24 -2.46 -16.51
C GLY A 117 -0.65 -2.50 -17.91
N ILE A 118 0.31 -3.38 -18.17
CA ILE A 118 0.88 -3.57 -19.52
C ILE A 118 -0.21 -3.97 -20.51
N THR A 119 -1.13 -4.84 -20.11
CA THR A 119 -2.22 -5.30 -21.00
C THR A 119 -3.13 -4.14 -21.38
N VAL A 120 -3.55 -3.33 -20.39
CA VAL A 120 -4.41 -2.15 -20.60
C VAL A 120 -3.70 -1.11 -21.46
N ASP A 121 -2.45 -0.76 -21.14
CA ASP A 121 -1.67 0.25 -21.88
C ASP A 121 -1.45 -0.16 -23.35
N VAL A 122 -1.09 -1.42 -23.59
CA VAL A 122 -0.88 -1.94 -24.95
C VAL A 122 -2.19 -1.92 -25.73
N LEU A 123 -3.30 -2.37 -25.14
CA LEU A 123 -4.61 -2.33 -25.79
C LEU A 123 -5.05 -0.90 -26.10
N ASN A 124 -4.87 0.03 -25.14
CA ASN A 124 -5.16 1.45 -25.32
C ASN A 124 -4.32 2.07 -26.45
N LEU A 125 -3.02 1.74 -26.51
CA LEU A 125 -2.13 2.24 -27.54
C LEU A 125 -2.50 1.68 -28.92
N MET A 126 -2.75 0.38 -29.02
CA MET A 126 -3.15 -0.28 -30.27
C MET A 126 -4.50 0.24 -30.77
N ALA A 127 -5.48 0.43 -29.88
CA ALA A 127 -6.78 1.00 -30.19
C ALA A 127 -6.68 2.42 -30.78
N LYS A 128 -5.75 3.23 -30.27
CA LYS A 128 -5.60 4.66 -30.64
C LYS A 128 -4.73 4.89 -31.87
N PHE A 129 -3.64 4.15 -32.05
CA PHE A 129 -2.67 4.39 -33.12
C PHE A 129 -2.91 3.55 -34.37
N SER A 130 -3.41 2.32 -34.24
CA SER A 130 -3.61 1.42 -35.38
C SER A 130 -4.83 0.50 -35.17
N PRO A 131 -6.07 1.01 -35.27
CA PRO A 131 -7.28 0.21 -35.08
C PRO A 131 -7.35 -1.03 -35.98
N SER A 132 -6.77 -0.94 -37.18
CA SER A 132 -6.71 -2.03 -38.16
C SER A 132 -5.80 -3.20 -37.77
N VAL A 133 -4.80 -2.99 -36.89
CA VAL A 133 -3.88 -4.05 -36.45
C VAL A 133 -4.58 -5.08 -35.58
N LEU A 134 -5.57 -4.65 -34.78
CA LEU A 134 -6.36 -5.55 -33.95
C LEU A 134 -7.51 -6.23 -34.72
N GLY A 135 -7.87 -5.72 -35.91
CA GLY A 135 -9.06 -6.19 -36.63
C GLY A 135 -10.37 -5.99 -35.85
N LEU A 136 -10.37 -5.13 -34.83
CA LEU A 136 -11.50 -4.87 -33.94
C LEU A 136 -12.03 -3.46 -34.16
N THR A 137 -13.35 -3.30 -34.13
CA THR A 137 -14.00 -1.98 -34.12
C THR A 137 -13.65 -1.24 -32.82
N GLN A 138 -13.52 0.10 -32.87
CA GLN A 138 -13.24 0.92 -31.69
C GLN A 138 -14.18 0.62 -30.51
N LYS A 139 -15.49 0.47 -30.76
CA LYS A 139 -16.49 0.08 -29.75
C LYS A 139 -16.13 -1.24 -29.04
N LYS A 140 -15.81 -2.27 -29.81
CA LYS A 140 -15.45 -3.60 -29.28
C LYS A 140 -14.15 -3.56 -28.47
N THR A 141 -13.20 -2.69 -28.83
CA THR A 141 -11.98 -2.49 -28.04
C THR A 141 -12.27 -1.80 -26.71
N SER A 142 -13.13 -0.78 -26.69
CA SER A 142 -13.60 -0.15 -25.44
C SER A 142 -14.34 -1.13 -24.54
N GLU A 143 -15.19 -1.99 -25.10
CA GLU A 143 -15.87 -3.06 -24.34
C GLU A 143 -14.88 -4.04 -23.71
N ILE A 144 -13.85 -4.47 -24.46
CA ILE A 144 -12.80 -5.36 -23.93
C ILE A 144 -12.03 -4.69 -22.78
N LEU A 145 -11.65 -3.42 -22.94
CA LEU A 145 -10.99 -2.64 -21.89
C LEU A 145 -11.86 -2.55 -20.63
N LEU A 146 -13.16 -2.27 -20.79
CA LEU A 146 -14.10 -2.23 -19.67
C LEU A 146 -14.12 -3.56 -18.90
N TYR A 147 -14.19 -4.70 -19.58
CA TYR A 147 -14.18 -6.01 -18.91
C TYR A 147 -12.88 -6.26 -18.15
N ILE A 148 -11.74 -5.88 -18.73
CA ILE A 148 -10.42 -6.03 -18.10
C ILE A 148 -10.34 -5.15 -16.84
N ASN A 149 -10.73 -3.88 -16.93
CA ASN A 149 -10.72 -2.95 -15.80
C ASN A 149 -11.68 -3.40 -14.69
N CYS A 150 -12.93 -3.73 -15.03
CA CYS A 150 -13.91 -4.24 -14.07
C CYS A 150 -13.40 -5.49 -13.34
N THR A 151 -12.71 -6.40 -14.03
CA THR A 151 -12.12 -7.59 -13.40
C THR A 151 -11.07 -7.22 -12.36
N PHE A 152 -10.22 -6.25 -12.67
CA PHE A 152 -9.21 -5.74 -11.75
C PHE A 152 -9.82 -5.03 -10.54
N ASP A 153 -10.80 -4.15 -10.77
CA ASP A 153 -11.49 -3.42 -9.72
C ASP A 153 -12.25 -4.36 -8.79
N ILE A 154 -13.01 -5.32 -9.33
CA ILE A 154 -13.71 -6.34 -8.54
C ILE A 154 -12.71 -7.13 -7.68
N THR A 155 -11.54 -7.47 -8.23
CA THR A 155 -10.49 -8.15 -7.47
C THR A 155 -10.04 -7.31 -6.27
N LEU A 156 -9.81 -6.01 -6.46
CA LEU A 156 -9.44 -5.08 -5.40
C LEU A 156 -10.56 -4.85 -4.38
N ILE A 157 -11.82 -4.78 -4.82
CA ILE A 157 -13.01 -4.69 -3.96
C ILE A 157 -13.10 -5.93 -3.08
N LEU A 158 -12.99 -7.13 -3.65
CA LEU A 158 -13.04 -8.39 -2.91
C LEU A 158 -11.92 -8.48 -1.88
N ILE A 159 -10.70 -8.04 -2.24
CA ILE A 159 -9.58 -7.94 -1.32
C ILE A 159 -9.87 -6.96 -0.18
N GLY A 160 -10.42 -5.78 -0.50
CA GLY A 160 -10.82 -4.77 0.47
C GLY A 160 -11.86 -5.31 1.46
N ILE A 161 -12.92 -5.92 0.94
CA ILE A 161 -13.97 -6.59 1.73
C ILE A 161 -13.36 -7.67 2.61
N PHE A 162 -12.49 -8.53 2.06
CA PHE A 162 -11.79 -9.56 2.83
C PHE A 162 -11.02 -8.95 4.01
N PHE A 163 -10.32 -7.83 3.83
CA PHE A 163 -9.61 -7.17 4.93
C PHE A 163 -10.54 -6.50 5.95
N ILE A 164 -11.71 -6.03 5.52
CA ILE A 164 -12.77 -5.57 6.44
C ILE A 164 -13.21 -6.74 7.33
N PHE A 165 -13.57 -7.88 6.74
CA PHE A 165 -13.93 -9.08 7.48
C PHE A 165 -12.79 -9.57 8.39
N TYR A 166 -11.55 -9.58 7.88
CA TYR A 166 -10.37 -9.93 8.67
C TYR A 166 -10.19 -9.01 9.88
N GLY A 167 -10.36 -7.70 9.67
CA GLY A 167 -10.32 -6.68 10.73
C GLY A 167 -11.40 -6.91 11.79
N ILE A 168 -12.64 -7.19 11.40
CA ILE A 168 -13.77 -7.41 12.31
C ILE A 168 -13.58 -8.70 13.13
N PHE A 169 -13.28 -9.81 12.47
CA PHE A 169 -13.39 -11.15 13.07
C PHE A 169 -12.06 -11.74 13.59
N LYS A 170 -10.91 -11.37 12.99
CA LYS A 170 -9.62 -12.00 13.32
C LYS A 170 -8.64 -11.08 14.05
N MET A 171 -8.75 -9.75 13.90
CA MET A 171 -7.79 -8.83 14.53
C MET A 171 -8.14 -8.53 15.99
N LYS A 172 -7.20 -8.85 16.89
CA LYS A 172 -7.31 -8.53 18.34
C LYS A 172 -6.82 -7.13 18.70
N GLY A 173 -5.87 -6.57 17.93
CA GLY A 173 -5.31 -5.25 18.20
C GLY A 173 -6.28 -4.13 17.83
N GLU A 174 -6.91 -3.49 18.82
CA GLU A 174 -7.98 -2.50 18.60
C GLU A 174 -7.55 -1.36 17.68
N ARG A 175 -6.32 -0.88 17.83
CA ARG A 175 -5.76 0.21 17.04
C ARG A 175 -5.45 -0.20 15.60
N GLN A 176 -4.71 -1.28 15.40
CA GLN A 176 -4.38 -1.78 14.06
C GLN A 176 -5.64 -2.17 13.30
N ARG A 177 -6.63 -2.75 14.00
CA ARG A 177 -7.95 -3.03 13.46
C ARG A 177 -8.61 -1.77 12.90
N LYS A 178 -8.67 -0.67 13.67
CA LYS A 178 -9.22 0.62 13.19
C LYS A 178 -8.59 1.07 11.87
N TRP A 179 -7.26 0.96 11.75
CA TRP A 179 -6.56 1.34 10.52
C TRP A 179 -6.77 0.40 9.35
N VAL A 180 -6.79 -0.92 9.58
CA VAL A 180 -7.13 -1.89 8.52
C VAL A 180 -8.54 -1.64 8.02
N LEU A 181 -9.51 -1.50 8.93
CA LEU A 181 -10.91 -1.21 8.55
C LEU A 181 -11.00 0.09 7.75
N LEU A 182 -10.35 1.16 8.20
CA LEU A 182 -10.34 2.44 7.50
C LEU A 182 -9.74 2.30 6.09
N PHE A 183 -8.49 1.85 5.96
CA PHE A 183 -7.81 1.78 4.67
C PHE A 183 -8.50 0.81 3.69
N SER A 184 -9.07 -0.29 4.18
CA SER A 184 -9.82 -1.22 3.35
C SER A 184 -11.18 -0.67 2.93
N SER A 185 -11.85 0.13 3.79
CA SER A 185 -13.10 0.79 3.42
C SER A 185 -12.86 1.87 2.36
N PHE A 186 -11.81 2.68 2.52
CA PHE A 186 -11.41 3.65 1.51
C PHE A 186 -11.06 2.96 0.18
N LEU A 187 -10.32 1.84 0.20
CA LEU A 187 -10.03 1.06 -1.01
C LEU A 187 -11.32 0.62 -1.71
N VAL A 188 -12.28 0.04 -0.99
CA VAL A 188 -13.56 -0.42 -1.59
C VAL A 188 -14.35 0.74 -2.19
N ILE A 189 -14.51 1.84 -1.45
CA ILE A 189 -15.25 3.02 -1.91
C ILE A 189 -14.62 3.57 -3.19
N TYR A 190 -13.29 3.67 -3.22
CA TYR A 190 -12.57 4.18 -4.37
C TYR A 190 -12.65 3.26 -5.59
N MET A 191 -12.54 1.95 -5.40
CA MET A 191 -12.69 1.01 -6.52
C MET A 191 -14.11 1.04 -7.09
N ILE A 192 -15.15 1.16 -6.25
CA ILE A 192 -16.53 1.33 -6.74
C ILE A 192 -16.67 2.62 -7.57
N TYR A 193 -16.03 3.70 -7.13
CA TYR A 193 -16.00 4.96 -7.86
C TYR A 193 -15.34 4.80 -9.24
N ILE A 194 -14.15 4.19 -9.31
CA ILE A 194 -13.42 3.95 -10.56
C ILE A 194 -14.22 3.03 -11.50
N THR A 195 -14.81 1.95 -11.00
CA THR A 195 -15.65 1.07 -11.82
C THR A 195 -16.84 1.83 -12.42
N ASN A 196 -17.48 2.71 -11.65
CA ASN A 196 -18.57 3.53 -12.17
C ASN A 196 -18.08 4.49 -13.26
N TRP A 197 -16.91 5.11 -13.06
CA TRP A 197 -16.27 5.97 -14.06
C TRP A 197 -15.98 5.21 -15.36
N ASP A 198 -15.45 4.00 -15.28
CA ASP A 198 -15.13 3.17 -16.45
C ASP A 198 -16.39 2.76 -17.23
N ILE A 199 -17.48 2.40 -16.51
CA ILE A 199 -18.77 2.07 -17.14
C ILE A 199 -19.33 3.29 -17.89
N ILE A 200 -19.36 4.46 -17.23
CA ILE A 200 -19.87 5.69 -17.85
C ILE A 200 -19.01 6.06 -19.08
N SER A 201 -17.69 5.95 -18.96
CA SER A 201 -16.76 6.25 -20.05
C SER A 201 -16.92 5.31 -21.24
N CYS A 202 -17.35 4.05 -21.03
CA CYS A 202 -17.60 3.09 -22.10
C CYS A 202 -18.96 3.29 -22.79
N LEU A 203 -19.96 3.84 -22.09
CA LEU A 203 -21.34 3.95 -22.60
C LEU A 203 -21.58 5.17 -23.50
N ASP A 204 -20.64 6.12 -23.61
CA ASP A 204 -20.75 7.35 -24.43
C ASP A 204 -22.02 8.22 -24.16
N GLU A 205 -22.84 7.89 -23.15
CA GLU A 205 -24.12 8.55 -22.87
C GLU A 205 -24.00 9.63 -21.76
N VAL A 206 -23.27 10.74 -21.96
CA VAL A 206 -23.65 12.01 -21.30
C VAL A 206 -23.22 13.26 -22.11
N PRO A 207 -24.15 14.16 -22.47
CA PRO A 207 -23.86 15.49 -23.04
C PRO A 207 -23.14 16.48 -22.09
N ASN A 208 -22.85 16.07 -20.85
CA ASN A 208 -22.39 16.94 -19.75
C ASN A 208 -21.00 16.54 -19.23
N GLN A 209 -20.05 16.24 -20.13
CA GLN A 209 -18.62 16.21 -19.76
C GLN A 209 -18.16 17.50 -19.05
N ILE A 210 -18.88 18.60 -19.24
CA ILE A 210 -18.62 19.92 -18.64
C ILE A 210 -18.86 19.96 -17.11
N LEU A 211 -19.67 19.07 -16.54
CA LEU A 211 -19.94 19.06 -15.08
C LEU A 211 -18.99 18.13 -14.30
N PHE A 212 -18.51 17.07 -14.94
CA PHE A 212 -17.47 16.19 -14.37
C PHE A 212 -16.05 16.73 -14.60
N SER A 213 -15.82 17.54 -15.64
CA SER A 213 -14.51 18.17 -15.91
C SER A 213 -14.09 19.20 -14.86
N SER A 214 -15.05 19.78 -14.12
CA SER A 214 -14.78 20.84 -13.14
C SER A 214 -14.30 20.30 -11.78
N PHE A 215 -14.64 19.05 -11.45
CA PHE A 215 -14.34 18.52 -10.13
C PHE A 215 -14.48 17.00 -10.07
N ASP A 216 -13.36 16.31 -10.27
CA ASP A 216 -13.29 14.88 -9.97
C ASP A 216 -13.21 14.68 -8.44
N PRO A 217 -14.23 14.09 -7.79
CA PRO A 217 -14.27 13.88 -6.34
C PRO A 217 -13.12 13.01 -5.82
N ALA A 218 -12.41 12.28 -6.68
CA ALA A 218 -11.22 11.53 -6.29
C ALA A 218 -10.12 12.43 -5.70
N HIS A 219 -10.08 13.73 -6.05
CA HIS A 219 -9.12 14.68 -5.49
C HIS A 219 -9.29 14.90 -3.99
N ILE A 220 -10.53 15.05 -3.51
CA ILE A 220 -10.83 15.13 -2.07
C ILE A 220 -10.33 13.86 -1.38
N PHE A 221 -10.58 12.73 -2.03
CA PHE A 221 -10.22 11.43 -1.52
C PHE A 221 -8.70 11.25 -1.41
N TYR A 222 -7.93 11.66 -2.43
CA TYR A 222 -6.46 11.66 -2.37
C TYR A 222 -5.93 12.59 -1.28
N ALA A 223 -6.47 13.81 -1.17
CA ALA A 223 -6.10 14.75 -0.12
C ALA A 223 -6.36 14.15 1.27
N ALA A 224 -7.51 13.53 1.48
CA ALA A 224 -7.85 12.84 2.72
C ALA A 224 -6.87 11.68 3.01
N MET A 225 -6.56 10.86 2.02
CA MET A 225 -5.61 9.74 2.15
C MET A 225 -4.18 10.23 2.44
N CYS A 226 -3.75 11.33 1.83
CA CYS A 226 -2.46 11.95 2.09
C CYS A 226 -2.39 12.50 3.53
N ILE A 227 -3.44 13.17 3.99
CA ILE A 227 -3.52 13.65 5.39
C ILE A 227 -3.51 12.46 6.37
N LEU A 228 -4.26 11.39 6.08
CA LEU A 228 -4.31 10.18 6.90
C LEU A 228 -2.96 9.47 6.99
N THR A 229 -2.28 9.27 5.84
CA THR A 229 -0.95 8.64 5.78
C THR A 229 0.11 9.50 6.47
N LEU A 230 0.04 10.83 6.31
CA LEU A 230 0.87 11.78 7.06
C LEU A 230 0.66 11.68 8.56
N TYR A 231 -0.60 11.64 9.00
CA TYR A 231 -0.94 11.52 10.40
C TYR A 231 -0.31 10.24 10.98
N MET A 232 -0.45 9.11 10.29
CA MET A 232 0.19 7.86 10.70
C MET A 232 1.72 7.95 10.78
N VAL A 233 2.35 8.62 9.82
CA VAL A 233 3.81 8.86 9.79
C VAL A 233 4.25 9.77 10.94
N SER A 234 3.45 10.79 11.28
CA SER A 234 3.72 11.77 12.34
C SER A 234 3.67 11.13 13.74
N ARG A 235 2.82 10.11 13.93
CA ARG A 235 2.67 9.35 15.18
C ARG A 235 3.84 8.36 15.41
N LYS A 236 5.04 8.91 15.64
CA LYS A 236 6.35 8.21 15.80
C LYS A 236 6.35 7.02 16.76
N ASN A 237 5.61 7.13 17.86
CA ASN A 237 5.66 6.17 18.97
C ASN A 237 4.56 5.11 18.91
N GLU A 238 3.54 5.30 18.08
CA GLU A 238 2.31 4.50 18.16
C GLU A 238 2.35 3.22 17.32
N PHE A 239 3.31 3.15 16.39
CA PHE A 239 3.51 1.99 15.52
C PHE A 239 4.93 1.41 15.58
N ARG A 240 5.80 2.00 16.41
CA ARG A 240 6.96 1.28 16.97
C ARG A 240 6.52 0.26 18.03
N ALA A 241 5.38 0.51 18.69
CA ALA A 241 4.92 -0.20 19.88
C ALA A 241 4.34 -1.62 19.66
N ASN A 242 4.62 -2.28 18.53
CA ASN A 242 4.39 -3.73 18.41
C ASN A 242 5.64 -4.52 17.98
N TYR A 243 6.80 -3.86 17.89
CA TYR A 243 8.07 -4.54 17.62
C TYR A 243 9.24 -4.07 18.52
N TYR A 244 8.96 -3.24 19.53
CA TYR A 244 9.84 -3.04 20.68
C TYR A 244 8.99 -2.88 21.95
N MET A 245 9.08 -3.91 22.80
CA MET A 245 8.71 -3.99 24.23
C MET A 245 7.30 -3.46 24.61
N PRO A 246 6.33 -4.34 24.96
CA PRO A 246 5.58 -4.00 26.16
C PRO A 246 6.63 -3.93 27.28
N GLU A 247 6.73 -2.78 27.94
CA GLU A 247 7.37 -2.67 29.23
C GLU A 247 6.95 -3.87 30.06
N ILE A 248 7.95 -4.67 30.41
CA ILE A 248 7.81 -5.90 31.17
C ILE A 248 7.05 -6.95 30.33
N LEU A 249 7.78 -7.94 29.83
CA LEU A 249 7.24 -9.29 29.74
C LEU A 249 6.72 -9.60 31.15
N GLY A 250 5.46 -9.24 31.38
CA GLY A 250 4.62 -9.85 32.40
C GLY A 250 4.59 -11.31 32.00
N ILE A 251 5.59 -12.03 32.50
CA ILE A 251 5.60 -13.47 32.70
C ILE A 251 4.33 -13.71 33.53
N THR A 252 3.21 -13.81 32.83
CA THR A 252 1.86 -14.00 33.36
C THR A 252 1.48 -15.47 33.31
N GLY A 253 2.46 -16.33 33.04
CA GLY A 253 2.47 -17.70 33.52
C GLY A 253 3.88 -18.05 33.98
N GLU A 254 4.01 -19.04 34.84
CA GLU A 254 5.12 -19.26 35.79
C GLU A 254 6.54 -19.50 35.20
N GLU A 255 6.77 -19.41 33.89
CA GLU A 255 8.08 -19.68 33.27
C GLU A 255 8.89 -18.39 32.95
N THR A 256 9.91 -18.09 33.76
CA THR A 256 10.89 -17.03 33.49
C THR A 256 11.77 -17.35 32.26
N LEU A 257 12.34 -16.34 31.59
CA LEU A 257 13.29 -16.56 30.48
C LEU A 257 14.46 -17.49 30.88
N GLU A 258 14.87 -17.43 32.14
CA GLU A 258 15.86 -18.35 32.71
C GLU A 258 15.37 -19.79 32.80
N SER A 259 14.10 -20.01 33.16
CA SER A 259 13.52 -21.36 33.19
C SER A 259 13.45 -21.97 31.79
N VAL A 260 13.08 -21.17 30.78
CA VAL A 260 13.14 -21.56 29.36
C VAL A 260 14.58 -21.89 28.95
N GLY A 261 15.54 -21.05 29.36
CA GLY A 261 16.96 -21.29 29.17
C GLY A 261 17.44 -22.63 29.69
N ARG A 262 17.07 -22.95 30.94
CA ARG A 262 17.39 -24.22 31.60
C ARG A 262 16.69 -25.40 30.91
N LYS A 263 15.38 -25.27 30.66
CA LYS A 263 14.52 -26.31 30.05
C LYS A 263 15.03 -26.77 28.69
N TYR A 264 15.47 -25.83 27.84
CA TYR A 264 15.94 -26.12 26.49
C TYR A 264 17.47 -26.10 26.34
N LYS A 265 18.21 -26.06 27.45
CA LYS A 265 19.69 -26.04 27.47
C LYS A 265 20.27 -25.00 26.51
N LEU A 266 19.74 -23.79 26.58
CA LEU A 266 20.24 -22.65 25.80
C LEU A 266 21.52 -22.14 26.43
N THR A 267 22.50 -21.80 25.58
CA THR A 267 23.68 -21.06 26.02
C THR A 267 23.29 -19.63 26.37
N SER A 268 24.12 -18.93 27.15
CA SER A 268 23.88 -17.51 27.51
C SER A 268 23.68 -16.64 26.27
N ARG A 269 24.46 -16.89 25.21
CA ARG A 269 24.35 -16.15 23.95
C ARG A 269 23.07 -16.48 23.18
N GLU A 270 22.63 -17.73 23.19
CA GLU A 270 21.35 -18.13 22.60
C GLU A 270 20.16 -17.57 23.38
N LEU A 271 20.25 -17.49 24.71
CA LEU A 271 19.22 -16.91 25.56
C LEU A 271 19.11 -15.39 25.36
N GLU A 272 20.23 -14.71 25.21
CA GLU A 272 20.29 -13.30 24.82
C GLU A 272 19.71 -13.10 23.41
N LEU A 273 20.08 -13.94 22.45
CA LEU A 273 19.50 -13.88 21.10
C LEU A 273 17.99 -14.15 21.12
N LEU A 274 17.54 -15.07 21.97
CA LEU A 274 16.15 -15.44 22.12
C LEU A 274 15.32 -14.28 22.67
N SER A 275 15.80 -13.58 23.70
CA SER A 275 15.10 -12.44 24.29
C SER A 275 14.98 -11.28 23.28
N ILE A 276 16.05 -11.01 22.54
CA ILE A 276 16.07 -10.00 21.47
C ILE A 276 15.18 -10.45 20.30
N ALA A 277 15.15 -11.74 19.97
CA ALA A 277 14.28 -12.27 18.93
C ALA A 277 12.79 -12.21 19.33
N CYS A 278 12.46 -12.47 20.60
CA CYS A 278 11.09 -12.39 21.12
C CYS A 278 10.61 -10.94 21.24
N SER A 279 11.51 -9.97 21.42
CA SER A 279 11.15 -8.54 21.39
C SER A 279 10.91 -7.99 19.98
N GLY A 280 11.19 -8.78 18.93
CA GLY A 280 10.73 -8.49 17.57
C GLY A 280 11.78 -7.94 16.59
N LEU A 281 13.04 -7.74 17.01
CA LEU A 281 14.09 -7.18 16.15
C LEU A 281 14.38 -8.02 14.89
N SER A 282 14.59 -7.40 13.73
CA SER A 282 14.99 -8.14 12.53
C SER A 282 16.42 -8.69 12.64
N ASN A 283 16.79 -9.73 11.89
CA ASN A 283 18.15 -10.29 11.95
C ASN A 283 19.27 -9.24 11.69
N PRO A 284 19.10 -8.29 10.75
CA PRO A 284 19.99 -7.13 10.64
C PRO A 284 20.10 -6.28 11.91
N ASP A 285 18.99 -6.03 12.60
CA ASP A 285 18.99 -5.19 13.81
C ASP A 285 19.63 -5.93 14.99
N ILE A 286 19.38 -7.25 15.10
CA ILE A 286 20.05 -8.13 16.05
C ILE A 286 21.55 -8.12 15.79
N ALA A 287 21.97 -8.26 14.52
CA ALA A 287 23.37 -8.25 14.11
C ALA A 287 24.07 -6.96 14.52
N LYS A 288 23.44 -5.80 14.27
CA LYS A 288 23.94 -4.49 14.72
C LYS A 288 24.03 -4.40 16.24
N LYS A 289 22.96 -4.80 16.95
CA LYS A 289 22.88 -4.70 18.42
C LYS A 289 23.89 -5.59 19.13
N LEU A 290 24.16 -6.76 18.56
CA LEU A 290 25.07 -7.76 19.12
C LEU A 290 26.49 -7.67 18.56
N TYR A 291 26.75 -6.72 17.66
CA TYR A 291 28.03 -6.55 16.95
C TYR A 291 28.53 -7.83 16.27
N ILE A 292 27.62 -8.55 15.59
CA ILE A 292 27.90 -9.80 14.86
C ILE A 292 27.34 -9.76 13.44
N SER A 293 27.76 -10.69 12.60
CA SER A 293 27.26 -10.75 11.22
C SER A 293 25.81 -11.27 11.14
N LYS A 294 25.10 -10.90 10.06
CA LYS A 294 23.74 -11.41 9.78
C LYS A 294 23.70 -12.93 9.62
N SER A 295 24.77 -13.55 9.10
CA SER A 295 24.88 -15.01 8.98
C SER A 295 25.03 -15.67 10.34
N THR A 296 25.83 -15.08 11.24
CA THR A 296 25.97 -15.54 12.63
C THR A 296 24.63 -15.50 13.37
N VAL A 297 23.85 -14.42 13.20
CA VAL A 297 22.47 -14.34 13.76
C VAL A 297 21.59 -15.47 13.23
N LYS A 298 21.60 -15.72 11.90
CA LYS A 298 20.82 -16.82 11.30
C LYS A 298 21.23 -18.18 11.85
N GLN A 299 22.53 -18.41 12.06
CA GLN A 299 23.05 -19.66 12.59
C GLN A 299 22.61 -19.88 14.05
N HIS A 300 22.75 -18.86 14.90
CA HIS A 300 22.26 -18.95 16.29
C HIS A 300 20.75 -19.16 16.35
N LEU A 301 19.95 -18.45 15.53
CA LEU A 301 18.51 -18.67 15.47
C LEU A 301 18.17 -20.10 15.00
N SER A 302 18.91 -20.65 14.04
CA SER A 302 18.73 -22.03 13.60
C SER A 302 18.98 -23.03 14.73
N HIS A 303 20.01 -22.80 15.55
CA HIS A 303 20.27 -23.65 16.73
C HIS A 303 19.16 -23.54 17.78
N ILE A 304 18.68 -22.32 18.05
CA ILE A 304 17.55 -22.09 18.95
C ILE A 304 16.29 -22.81 18.43
N TYR A 305 16.00 -22.70 17.13
CA TYR A 305 14.86 -23.38 16.51
C TYR A 305 14.92 -24.90 16.66
N LYS A 306 16.11 -25.49 16.47
CA LYS A 306 16.34 -26.91 16.71
C LYS A 306 16.12 -27.29 18.18
N LYS A 307 16.71 -26.54 19.11
CA LYS A 307 16.59 -26.81 20.56
C LYS A 307 15.16 -26.70 21.07
N LEU A 308 14.39 -25.76 20.53
CA LEU A 308 12.98 -25.57 20.88
C LEU A 308 12.04 -26.38 20.00
N ASN A 309 12.53 -27.18 19.06
CA ASN A 309 11.72 -27.95 18.11
C ASN A 309 10.62 -27.09 17.44
N VAL A 310 11.05 -25.99 16.81
CA VAL A 310 10.21 -25.07 16.03
C VAL A 310 10.85 -24.84 14.67
N LYS A 311 10.06 -24.57 13.64
CA LYS A 311 10.55 -24.43 12.26
C LYS A 311 10.90 -22.99 11.89
N ASN A 312 10.31 -22.03 12.59
CA ASN A 312 10.45 -20.61 12.24
C ASN A 312 10.22 -19.71 13.45
N ARG A 313 10.49 -18.41 13.26
CA ARG A 313 10.33 -17.38 14.28
C ARG A 313 8.90 -17.24 14.81
N TYR A 314 7.90 -17.50 13.98
CA TYR A 314 6.51 -17.42 14.38
C TYR A 314 6.17 -18.53 15.37
N GLU A 315 6.57 -19.77 15.07
CA GLU A 315 6.43 -20.91 15.98
C GLU A 315 7.25 -20.73 17.26
N LEU A 316 8.47 -20.16 17.16
CA LEU A 316 9.28 -19.80 18.32
C LEU A 316 8.51 -18.89 19.28
N ILE A 317 7.97 -17.78 18.77
CA ILE A 317 7.21 -16.81 19.55
C ILE A 317 5.95 -17.46 20.12
N LYS A 318 5.25 -18.30 19.35
CA LYS A 318 4.07 -19.03 19.82
C LYS A 318 4.39 -20.03 20.94
N LYS A 319 5.57 -20.66 20.91
CA LYS A 319 5.99 -21.68 21.88
C LYS A 319 6.53 -21.09 23.18
N ILE A 320 7.17 -19.92 23.10
CA ILE A 320 7.68 -19.18 24.28
C ILE A 320 6.60 -18.28 24.88
N LYS A 321 5.55 -17.97 24.12
CA LYS A 321 4.31 -17.43 24.68
C LYS A 321 3.70 -18.46 25.64
N LEU A 322 3.96 -18.23 26.92
CA LEU A 322 2.94 -18.17 27.96
C LEU A 322 1.66 -17.54 27.43
#